data_AF-A0A936LIJ7-F1
#
_entry.id   AF-A0A936LIJ7-F1
#
_cell.length_a   1.000
_cell.length_b   1.000
_cell.length_c   1.000
_cell.angle_alpha   90.00
_cell.angle_beta   90.00
_cell.angle_gamma   90.00
#
_symmetry.space_group_name_H-M   'P 1'
#
loop_
_entity.id
_entity.type
_entity.pdbx_description
1 polymer ?
#
loop_
_entity_poly.entity_id
_entity_poly.type
_entity_poly.pdbx_seq_one_letter_code
_entity_poly.pdbx_strand_id
1 'polypeptide(L)'
;MKAELAAEDALRLNVLLAGELHAVRIDEGAMTLHALTPKGEARIALNRNCRADLYLMRVRELLGGHALDSPGGYPVHLRHWTRMGQASAKNLAALLKLGEPEAVVAVALAPTLDDELARRAWWALPTMEVARSMLEHAAVRQGSMGPVLAGFLIEHLPFEEDPILAMHSIRAVIGAGLLDAGATDQLWAKARRRPHYFIGFLEHRPDALPGGAPRDFPADLQALADAGEPWARLLARCHAASGQSFLAAVEMVMEKPPAQDAVYLLLDIVGNYFAALRGLEIPPHMQGENLPQAQAMAALASLSNASAAPILTRTSAVGPLMRRHLEPLFAPLLAHLRVLRGMAP
;
A
#
# COMPACT_ATOMS: atom_id res chain seq x y z
N MET A 1 -38.94 -20.94 16.65
CA MET A 1 -39.44 -19.55 16.59
C MET A 1 -38.27 -18.68 16.17
N LYS A 2 -38.33 -17.96 15.03
CA LYS A 2 -37.25 -17.04 14.68
C LYS A 2 -37.21 -15.96 15.77
N ALA A 3 -36.05 -15.74 16.40
CA ALA A 3 -35.89 -14.61 17.29
C ALA A 3 -36.06 -13.32 16.46
N GLU A 4 -37.03 -12.49 16.83
CA GLU A 4 -37.35 -11.21 16.20
C GLU A 4 -36.65 -10.06 16.93
N LEU A 5 -36.47 -8.92 16.25
CA LEU A 5 -35.98 -7.70 16.89
C LEU A 5 -36.97 -7.22 17.96
N ALA A 6 -36.49 -6.51 18.98
CA ALA A 6 -37.40 -5.87 19.94
C ALA A 6 -38.30 -4.88 19.19
N ALA A 7 -39.59 -4.81 19.56
CA ALA A 7 -40.56 -4.00 18.83
C ALA A 7 -40.18 -2.51 18.74
N GLU A 8 -39.58 -1.98 19.82
CA GLU A 8 -39.05 -0.61 19.83
C GLU A 8 -37.92 -0.41 18.82
N ASP A 9 -36.92 -1.30 18.82
CA ASP A 9 -35.79 -1.24 17.89
C ASP A 9 -36.27 -1.41 16.44
N ALA A 10 -37.17 -2.36 16.19
CA ALA A 10 -37.75 -2.57 14.86
C ALA A 10 -38.45 -1.31 14.34
N LEU A 11 -39.23 -0.62 15.19
CA LEU A 11 -39.85 0.66 14.82
C LEU A 11 -38.80 1.72 14.53
N ARG A 12 -37.81 1.91 15.42
CA ARG A 12 -36.77 2.93 15.28
C ARG A 12 -35.90 2.72 14.05
N LEU A 13 -35.56 1.47 13.75
CA LEU A 13 -34.80 1.09 12.55
C LEU A 13 -35.62 1.33 11.29
N ASN A 14 -36.90 0.95 11.24
CA ASN A 14 -37.75 1.24 10.08
C ASN A 14 -37.95 2.75 9.86
N VAL A 15 -38.07 3.54 10.93
CA VAL A 15 -38.12 5.02 10.83
C VAL A 15 -36.82 5.58 10.26
N LEU A 16 -35.67 5.07 10.70
CA LEU A 16 -34.37 5.45 10.15
C LEU A 16 -34.27 5.11 8.65
N LEU A 17 -34.68 3.89 8.28
CA LEU A 17 -34.61 3.37 6.91
C LEU A 17 -35.64 4.01 5.97
N ALA A 18 -36.69 4.65 6.48
CA ALA A 18 -37.60 5.45 5.67
C ALA A 18 -36.94 6.76 5.16
N GLY A 19 -35.83 7.19 5.77
CA GLY A 19 -35.05 8.35 5.36
C GLY A 19 -33.89 8.00 4.43
N GLU A 20 -33.20 9.04 3.93
CA GLU A 20 -31.98 8.85 3.14
C GLU A 20 -30.79 8.47 4.05
N LEU A 21 -30.13 7.36 3.69
CA LEU A 21 -29.01 6.77 4.41
C LEU A 21 -27.77 6.72 3.51
N HIS A 22 -26.63 7.21 4.00
CA HIS A 22 -25.35 7.15 3.30
C HIS A 22 -24.53 5.91 3.68
N ALA A 23 -24.43 5.61 4.97
CA ALA A 23 -23.68 4.48 5.50
C ALA A 23 -24.17 4.08 6.91
N VAL A 24 -23.85 2.86 7.34
CA VAL A 24 -24.14 2.32 8.67
C VAL A 24 -22.88 1.67 9.22
N ARG A 25 -22.63 1.87 10.51
CA ARG A 25 -21.68 1.06 11.29
C ARG A 25 -22.31 0.63 12.59
N ILE A 26 -21.94 -0.53 13.09
CA ILE A 26 -22.48 -1.08 14.34
C ILE A 26 -21.34 -1.29 15.32
N ASP A 27 -21.45 -0.67 16.48
CA ASP A 27 -20.63 -1.01 17.64
C ASP A 27 -21.27 -2.21 18.33
N GLU A 28 -20.73 -3.40 18.06
CA GLU A 28 -21.26 -4.67 18.59
C GLU A 28 -21.08 -4.79 20.10
N GLY A 29 -20.00 -4.20 20.65
CA GLY A 29 -19.73 -4.22 22.08
C GLY A 29 -20.69 -3.31 22.85
N ALA A 30 -20.92 -2.11 22.34
CA ALA A 30 -21.86 -1.15 22.91
C ALA A 30 -23.32 -1.37 22.48
N MET A 31 -23.59 -2.38 21.65
CA MET A 31 -24.91 -2.64 21.04
C MET A 31 -25.52 -1.36 20.48
N THR A 32 -24.77 -0.62 19.68
CA THR A 32 -25.20 0.68 19.15
C THR A 32 -25.06 0.71 17.63
N LEU A 33 -26.14 1.07 16.93
CA LEU A 33 -26.10 1.37 15.51
C LEU A 33 -25.87 2.87 15.31
N HIS A 34 -24.91 3.19 14.45
CA HIS A 34 -24.64 4.53 13.95
C HIS A 34 -25.00 4.61 12.47
N ALA A 35 -25.65 5.69 12.07
CA ALA A 35 -26.07 5.92 10.70
C ALA A 35 -25.62 7.29 10.23
N LEU A 36 -24.93 7.33 9.10
CA LEU A 36 -24.60 8.56 8.39
C LEU A 36 -25.76 8.94 7.48
N THR A 37 -26.32 10.13 7.69
CA THR A 37 -27.43 10.68 6.90
C THR A 37 -27.01 12.02 6.28
N PRO A 38 -27.78 12.59 5.33
CA PRO A 38 -27.54 13.94 4.83
C PRO A 38 -27.57 15.03 5.92
N LYS A 39 -28.26 14.78 7.04
CA LYS A 39 -28.40 15.72 8.17
C LYS A 39 -27.35 15.53 9.27
N GLY A 40 -26.44 14.57 9.11
CA GLY A 40 -25.44 14.20 10.11
C GLY A 40 -25.60 12.78 10.63
N GLU A 41 -25.01 12.51 11.79
CA GLU A 41 -25.01 11.19 12.41
C GLU A 41 -26.27 10.94 13.26
N ALA A 42 -26.94 9.82 13.02
CA ALA A 42 -28.01 9.30 13.86
C ALA A 42 -27.53 8.08 14.64
N ARG A 43 -28.06 7.89 15.85
CA ARG A 43 -27.68 6.81 16.76
C ARG A 43 -28.91 6.06 17.28
N ILE A 44 -28.86 4.73 17.28
CA ILE A 44 -29.86 3.85 17.88
C ILE A 44 -29.15 2.91 18.85
N ALA A 45 -29.46 3.02 20.14
CA ALA A 45 -29.09 2.01 21.12
C ALA A 45 -29.99 0.79 20.92
N LEU A 46 -29.39 -0.39 20.75
CA LEU A 46 -30.08 -1.63 20.43
C LEU A 46 -30.44 -2.38 21.72
N ASN A 47 -31.72 -2.56 21.94
CA ASN A 47 -32.31 -3.25 23.09
C ASN A 47 -32.51 -4.73 22.77
N ARG A 48 -31.40 -5.50 22.80
CA ARG A 48 -31.43 -6.93 22.51
C ARG A 48 -32.40 -7.70 23.42
N ASN A 49 -33.27 -8.50 22.83
CA ASN A 49 -34.18 -9.43 23.50
C ASN A 49 -33.70 -10.90 23.43
N CYS A 50 -32.55 -11.14 22.79
CA CYS A 50 -31.93 -12.44 22.65
C CYS A 50 -30.39 -12.31 22.68
N ARG A 51 -29.67 -13.40 22.35
CA ARG A 51 -28.21 -13.38 22.31
C ARG A 51 -27.71 -12.34 21.29
N ALA A 52 -26.61 -11.66 21.63
CA ALA A 52 -26.08 -10.53 20.86
C ALA A 52 -25.80 -10.89 19.40
N ASP A 53 -25.16 -12.04 19.15
CA ASP A 53 -24.83 -12.56 17.83
C ASP A 53 -26.08 -12.73 16.95
N LEU A 54 -27.13 -13.36 17.50
CA LEU A 54 -28.40 -13.53 16.81
C LEU A 54 -29.12 -12.21 16.58
N TYR A 55 -29.07 -11.29 17.56
CA TYR A 55 -29.72 -9.99 17.46
C TYR A 55 -29.08 -9.13 16.36
N LEU A 56 -27.76 -9.04 16.35
CA LEU A 56 -27.00 -8.31 15.34
C LEU A 56 -27.21 -8.91 13.95
N MET A 57 -27.23 -10.24 13.83
CA MET A 57 -27.59 -10.90 12.57
C MET A 57 -28.98 -10.45 12.06
N ARG A 58 -29.98 -10.30 12.94
CA ARG A 58 -31.31 -9.80 12.54
C ARG A 58 -31.32 -8.32 12.15
N VAL A 59 -30.54 -7.49 12.84
CA VAL A 59 -30.36 -6.08 12.44
C VAL A 59 -29.75 -6.02 11.03
N ARG A 60 -28.72 -6.82 10.78
CA ARG A 60 -28.02 -6.93 9.49
C ARG A 60 -28.92 -7.46 8.38
N GLU A 61 -29.77 -8.45 8.66
CA GLU A 61 -30.80 -8.93 7.73
C GLU A 61 -31.80 -7.82 7.36
N LEU A 62 -32.26 -7.02 8.33
CA LEU A 62 -33.16 -5.89 8.07
C LEU A 62 -32.50 -4.83 7.19
N LEU A 63 -31.26 -4.44 7.53
CA LEU A 63 -30.46 -3.50 6.75
C LEU A 63 -30.23 -3.99 5.32
N GLY A 64 -29.87 -5.27 5.16
CA GLY A 64 -29.65 -5.89 3.85
C GLY A 64 -30.92 -5.96 2.99
N GLY A 65 -32.07 -6.28 3.60
CA GLY A 65 -33.36 -6.26 2.91
C GLY A 65 -33.71 -4.88 2.36
N HIS A 66 -33.44 -3.82 3.14
CA HIS A 66 -33.67 -2.45 2.72
C HIS A 66 -32.65 -1.95 1.68
N ALA A 67 -31.36 -2.23 1.87
CA ALA A 67 -30.30 -1.69 1.02
C ALA A 67 -30.25 -2.34 -0.37
N LEU A 68 -30.66 -3.60 -0.49
CA LEU A 68 -30.51 -4.41 -1.71
C LEU A 68 -31.84 -4.74 -2.41
N ASP A 69 -32.98 -4.24 -1.92
CA ASP A 69 -34.33 -4.53 -2.43
C ASP A 69 -34.59 -6.05 -2.65
N SER A 70 -34.02 -6.91 -1.78
CA SER A 70 -34.09 -8.37 -1.92
C SER A 70 -34.93 -9.02 -0.80
N PRO A 71 -36.07 -9.66 -1.12
CA PRO A 71 -36.87 -10.40 -0.15
C PRO A 71 -36.23 -11.76 0.13
N GLY A 72 -35.35 -11.87 1.14
CA GLY A 72 -34.75 -13.18 1.45
C GLY A 72 -33.63 -13.28 2.50
N GLY A 73 -33.07 -12.17 2.98
CA GLY A 73 -32.09 -12.19 4.07
C GLY A 73 -30.64 -12.50 3.65
N TYR A 74 -29.74 -11.89 4.40
CA TYR A 74 -28.28 -12.08 4.39
C TYR A 74 -27.93 -13.48 4.97
N PRO A 75 -26.91 -14.25 4.53
CA PRO A 75 -25.82 -13.97 3.58
C PRO A 75 -25.93 -14.75 2.23
N VAL A 76 -27.11 -15.26 1.87
CA VAL A 76 -27.29 -16.11 0.65
C VAL A 76 -26.92 -15.37 -0.64
N HIS A 77 -26.98 -14.03 -0.63
CA HIS A 77 -26.80 -13.20 -1.83
C HIS A 77 -25.38 -12.69 -2.09
N LEU A 78 -24.46 -12.68 -1.10
CA LEU A 78 -23.06 -12.29 -1.35
C LEU A 78 -22.39 -13.23 -2.37
N ARG A 79 -22.75 -14.52 -2.36
CA ARG A 79 -22.23 -15.53 -3.31
C ARG A 79 -22.72 -15.36 -4.76
N HIS A 80 -23.88 -14.73 -4.96
CA HIS A 80 -24.43 -14.45 -6.29
C HIS A 80 -23.95 -13.10 -6.85
N TRP A 81 -23.52 -12.19 -5.98
CA TRP A 81 -23.09 -10.85 -6.36
C TRP A 81 -21.75 -10.82 -7.10
N THR A 82 -20.83 -11.72 -6.75
CA THR A 82 -19.57 -11.91 -7.49
C THR A 82 -19.78 -12.39 -8.94
N ARG A 83 -20.98 -12.88 -9.29
CA ARG A 83 -21.34 -13.33 -10.65
C ARG A 83 -22.13 -12.29 -11.46
N MET A 84 -22.81 -11.35 -10.83
CA MET A 84 -23.61 -10.32 -11.50
C MET A 84 -22.72 -9.10 -11.74
N GLY A 85 -21.89 -9.21 -12.78
CA GLY A 85 -20.85 -8.25 -13.12
C GLY A 85 -21.28 -6.78 -13.07
N GLN A 86 -20.30 -5.96 -12.65
CA GLN A 86 -20.27 -4.49 -12.56
C GLN A 86 -20.48 -3.93 -11.14
N ALA A 87 -19.35 -3.65 -10.48
CA ALA A 87 -19.24 -2.73 -9.36
C ALA A 87 -19.59 -1.29 -9.82
N SER A 88 -20.88 -1.02 -10.04
CA SER A 88 -21.35 0.35 -10.29
C SER A 88 -21.33 1.16 -8.99
N ALA A 89 -21.14 2.48 -9.07
CA ALA A 89 -21.11 3.34 -7.88
C ALA A 89 -22.38 3.23 -7.01
N LYS A 90 -23.56 3.05 -7.64
CA LYS A 90 -24.83 2.83 -6.93
C LYS A 90 -24.82 1.53 -6.11
N ASN A 91 -24.22 0.49 -6.65
CA ASN A 91 -24.08 -0.81 -6.01
C ASN A 91 -23.12 -0.73 -4.80
N LEU A 92 -22.03 0.05 -4.91
CA LEU A 92 -21.10 0.28 -3.79
C LEU A 92 -21.74 1.08 -2.66
N ALA A 93 -22.52 2.12 -2.98
CA ALA A 93 -23.23 2.92 -1.98
C ALA A 93 -24.21 2.08 -1.13
N ALA A 94 -24.82 1.04 -1.72
CA ALA A 94 -25.71 0.13 -0.99
C ALA A 94 -24.96 -0.75 0.02
N LEU A 95 -23.74 -1.20 -0.32
CA LEU A 95 -22.91 -2.02 0.57
C LEU A 95 -22.57 -1.31 1.89
N LEU A 96 -22.35 0.00 1.84
CA LEU A 96 -22.06 0.81 3.04
C LEU A 96 -23.24 0.89 4.02
N LYS A 97 -24.45 0.50 3.61
CA LYS A 97 -25.65 0.53 4.45
C LYS A 97 -25.89 -0.76 5.22
N LEU A 98 -25.08 -1.80 4.97
CA LEU A 98 -25.26 -3.13 5.56
C LEU A 98 -24.83 -3.19 7.04
N GLY A 99 -24.02 -2.23 7.49
CA GLY A 99 -23.41 -2.25 8.83
C GLY A 99 -22.25 -3.23 8.96
N GLU A 100 -21.84 -3.88 7.87
CA GLU A 100 -20.85 -4.97 7.81
C GLU A 100 -19.45 -4.43 7.51
N PRO A 101 -18.46 -4.68 8.38
CA PRO A 101 -17.08 -4.27 8.12
C PRO A 101 -16.54 -4.80 6.77
N GLU A 102 -16.84 -6.05 6.43
CA GLU A 102 -16.40 -6.69 5.19
C GLU A 102 -17.00 -6.01 3.95
N ALA A 103 -18.22 -5.49 4.05
CA ALA A 103 -18.83 -4.74 2.97
C ALA A 103 -18.13 -3.40 2.76
N VAL A 104 -17.67 -2.74 3.83
CA VAL A 104 -16.88 -1.51 3.76
C VAL A 104 -15.51 -1.78 3.12
N VAL A 105 -14.84 -2.87 3.51
CA VAL A 105 -13.57 -3.30 2.89
C VAL A 105 -13.75 -3.59 1.40
N ALA A 106 -14.83 -4.27 1.02
CA ALA A 106 -15.13 -4.55 -0.39
C ALA A 106 -15.35 -3.25 -1.20
N VAL A 107 -15.97 -2.23 -0.61
CA VAL A 107 -16.10 -0.90 -1.23
C VAL A 107 -14.74 -0.21 -1.35
N ALA A 108 -13.91 -0.27 -0.30
CA ALA A 108 -12.57 0.33 -0.29
C ALA A 108 -11.62 -0.27 -1.33
N LEU A 109 -11.83 -1.53 -1.74
CA LEU A 109 -11.07 -2.24 -2.78
C LEU A 109 -11.68 -2.11 -4.18
N ALA A 110 -12.86 -1.49 -4.31
CA ALA A 110 -13.59 -1.48 -5.57
C ALA A 110 -12.89 -0.56 -6.59
N PRO A 111 -12.59 -1.03 -7.82
CA PRO A 111 -11.89 -0.22 -8.83
C PRO A 111 -12.57 1.12 -9.17
N THR A 112 -13.88 1.20 -8.98
CA THR A 112 -14.73 2.36 -9.25
C THR A 112 -14.95 3.27 -8.03
N LEU A 113 -14.17 3.08 -6.95
CA LEU A 113 -14.23 3.93 -5.77
C LEU A 113 -13.90 5.40 -6.11
N ASP A 114 -14.81 6.30 -5.74
CA ASP A 114 -14.62 7.75 -5.81
C ASP A 114 -14.38 8.36 -4.40
N ASP A 115 -14.04 9.65 -4.35
CA ASP A 115 -13.71 10.35 -3.11
C ASP A 115 -14.89 10.42 -2.12
N GLU A 116 -16.13 10.56 -2.61
CA GLU A 116 -17.31 10.67 -1.75
C GLU A 116 -17.71 9.32 -1.15
N LEU A 117 -17.62 8.23 -1.92
CA LEU A 117 -17.77 6.87 -1.40
C LEU A 117 -16.64 6.53 -0.43
N ALA A 118 -15.41 6.96 -0.71
CA ALA A 118 -14.29 6.80 0.21
C ALA A 118 -14.55 7.51 1.55
N ARG A 119 -15.08 8.75 1.52
CA ARG A 119 -15.47 9.48 2.74
C ARG A 119 -16.51 8.73 3.58
N ARG A 120 -17.51 8.13 2.94
CA ARG A 120 -18.57 7.34 3.62
C ARG A 120 -18.02 6.04 4.20
N ALA A 121 -17.20 5.34 3.43
CA ALA A 121 -16.55 4.11 3.85
C ALA A 121 -15.55 4.37 5.00
N TRP A 122 -14.80 5.48 4.93
CA TRP A 122 -13.91 5.93 5.98
C TRP A 122 -14.65 6.24 7.28
N TRP A 123 -15.80 6.94 7.19
CA TRP A 123 -16.66 7.18 8.35
C TRP A 123 -17.16 5.86 8.97
N ALA A 124 -17.44 4.84 8.16
CA ALA A 124 -17.96 3.57 8.64
C ALA A 124 -16.87 2.68 9.30
N LEU A 125 -15.66 2.65 8.74
CA LEU A 125 -14.57 1.79 9.20
C LEU A 125 -13.18 2.47 9.04
N PRO A 126 -12.78 3.36 9.96
CA PRO A 126 -11.52 4.09 9.87
C PRO A 126 -10.33 3.27 10.39
N THR A 127 -9.86 2.30 9.59
CA THR A 127 -8.71 1.45 9.93
C THR A 127 -7.52 1.70 9.01
N MET A 128 -6.31 1.33 9.44
CA MET A 128 -5.11 1.45 8.58
C MET A 128 -5.22 0.62 7.30
N GLU A 129 -5.85 -0.56 7.36
CA GLU A 129 -6.10 -1.39 6.18
C GLU A 129 -6.99 -0.66 5.17
N VAL A 130 -8.11 -0.11 5.62
CA VAL A 130 -9.03 0.65 4.75
C VAL A 130 -8.33 1.88 4.17
N ALA A 131 -7.56 2.62 4.97
CA ALA A 131 -6.82 3.78 4.48
C ALA A 131 -5.78 3.43 3.42
N ARG A 132 -5.04 2.32 3.59
CA ARG A 132 -4.08 1.82 2.59
C ARG A 132 -4.79 1.52 1.28
N SER A 133 -5.84 0.71 1.31
CA SER A 133 -6.60 0.31 0.13
C SER A 133 -7.17 1.51 -0.61
N MET A 134 -7.80 2.45 0.10
CA MET A 134 -8.37 3.66 -0.51
C MET A 134 -7.33 4.55 -1.19
N LEU A 135 -6.10 4.64 -0.64
CA LEU A 135 -5.02 5.43 -1.24
C LEU A 135 -4.45 4.83 -2.54
N GLU A 136 -4.76 3.58 -2.87
CA GLU A 136 -4.40 3.01 -4.18
C GLU A 136 -5.21 3.66 -5.33
N HIS A 137 -6.37 4.24 -5.02
CA HIS A 137 -7.26 4.86 -6.00
C HIS A 137 -6.88 6.31 -6.32
N ALA A 138 -6.67 6.61 -7.61
CA ALA A 138 -6.33 7.97 -8.05
C ALA A 138 -7.41 9.01 -7.68
N ALA A 139 -8.69 8.64 -7.78
CA ALA A 139 -9.81 9.53 -7.45
C ALA A 139 -9.78 9.98 -5.98
N VAL A 140 -9.41 9.08 -5.06
CA VAL A 140 -9.29 9.37 -3.62
C VAL A 140 -8.04 10.21 -3.34
N ARG A 141 -6.90 9.86 -3.95
CA ARG A 141 -5.64 10.61 -3.79
C ARG A 141 -5.75 12.07 -4.23
N GLN A 142 -6.49 12.31 -5.33
CA GLN A 142 -6.70 13.65 -5.89
C GLN A 142 -7.84 14.41 -5.20
N GLY A 143 -8.66 13.71 -4.41
CA GLY A 143 -9.79 14.26 -3.68
C GLY A 143 -9.44 14.76 -2.29
N SER A 144 -10.49 15.02 -1.51
CA SER A 144 -10.39 15.52 -0.14
C SER A 144 -9.95 14.44 0.86
N MET A 145 -10.20 13.17 0.56
CA MET A 145 -9.85 12.07 1.46
C MET A 145 -8.36 11.72 1.41
N GLY A 146 -7.66 11.94 0.29
CA GLY A 146 -6.24 11.66 0.17
C GLY A 146 -5.41 12.18 1.36
N PRO A 147 -5.45 13.50 1.67
CA PRO A 147 -4.70 14.06 2.78
C PRO A 147 -5.12 13.50 4.15
N VAL A 148 -6.41 13.24 4.35
CA VAL A 148 -6.96 12.68 5.59
C VAL A 148 -6.40 11.29 5.85
N LEU A 149 -6.45 10.41 4.83
CA LEU A 149 -5.99 9.04 4.92
C LEU A 149 -4.46 8.96 5.06
N ALA A 150 -3.73 9.79 4.32
CA ALA A 150 -2.27 9.85 4.42
C ALA A 150 -1.83 10.33 5.81
N GLY A 151 -2.45 11.39 6.34
CA GLY A 151 -2.19 11.89 7.69
C GLY A 151 -2.47 10.82 8.75
N PHE A 152 -3.62 10.14 8.65
CA PHE A 152 -3.99 9.05 9.55
C PHE A 152 -2.93 7.93 9.55
N LEU A 153 -2.50 7.47 8.38
CA LEU A 153 -1.49 6.41 8.28
C LEU A 153 -0.16 6.82 8.92
N ILE A 154 0.28 8.06 8.74
CA ILE A 154 1.54 8.56 9.34
C ILE A 154 1.44 8.64 10.86
N GLU A 155 0.33 9.14 11.37
CA GLU A 155 0.07 9.24 12.81
C GLU A 155 0.05 7.87 13.48
N HIS A 156 -0.53 6.87 12.80
CA HIS A 156 -0.70 5.52 13.34
C HIS A 156 0.48 4.59 13.06
N LEU A 157 1.37 4.94 12.12
CA LEU A 157 2.53 4.13 11.73
C LEU A 157 3.42 3.66 12.90
N PRO A 158 3.67 4.46 13.97
CA PRO A 158 4.46 3.99 15.11
C PRO A 158 3.86 2.78 15.85
N PHE A 159 2.54 2.59 15.75
CA PHE A 159 1.80 1.50 16.39
C PHE A 159 1.64 0.27 15.50
N GLU A 160 2.03 0.35 14.23
CA GLU A 160 2.03 -0.81 13.32
C GLU A 160 3.22 -1.72 13.67
N GLU A 161 2.90 -2.87 14.28
CA GLU A 161 3.87 -3.87 14.73
C GLU A 161 4.38 -4.73 13.57
N ASP A 162 3.52 -5.01 12.59
CA ASP A 162 3.88 -5.82 11.43
C ASP A 162 4.71 -4.97 10.44
N PRO A 163 6.00 -5.29 10.22
CA PRO A 163 6.85 -4.54 9.31
C PRO A 163 6.36 -4.58 7.86
N ILE A 164 5.60 -5.60 7.45
CA ILE A 164 5.00 -5.69 6.12
C ILE A 164 3.85 -4.70 5.99
N LEU A 165 2.92 -4.67 6.95
CA LEU A 165 1.84 -3.67 6.94
C LEU A 165 2.38 -2.24 7.07
N ALA A 166 3.44 -2.04 7.84
CA ALA A 166 4.11 -0.75 7.95
C ALA A 166 4.77 -0.34 6.62
N MET A 167 5.41 -1.29 5.92
CA MET A 167 5.94 -1.09 4.57
C MET A 167 4.83 -0.71 3.58
N HIS A 168 3.69 -1.43 3.56
CA HIS A 168 2.56 -1.09 2.69
C HIS A 168 1.97 0.29 3.00
N SER A 169 1.92 0.67 4.28
CA SER A 169 1.48 2.00 4.70
C SER A 169 2.39 3.09 4.14
N ILE A 170 3.72 2.91 4.23
CA ILE A 170 4.68 3.85 3.64
C ILE A 170 4.54 3.89 2.12
N ARG A 171 4.42 2.75 1.44
CA ARG A 171 4.21 2.70 -0.02
C ARG A 171 2.97 3.49 -0.42
N ALA A 172 1.84 3.27 0.25
CA ALA A 172 0.60 3.99 0.00
C ALA A 172 0.74 5.50 0.21
N VAL A 173 1.36 5.92 1.32
CA VAL A 173 1.57 7.34 1.64
C VAL A 173 2.51 8.04 0.66
N ILE A 174 3.65 7.43 0.33
CA ILE A 174 4.61 8.02 -0.63
C ILE A 174 4.02 8.04 -2.04
N GLY A 175 3.38 6.95 -2.46
CA GLY A 175 2.70 6.84 -3.75
C GLY A 175 1.48 7.75 -3.88
N ALA A 176 0.91 8.19 -2.76
CA ALA A 176 -0.11 9.23 -2.76
C ALA A 176 0.42 10.57 -3.28
N GLY A 177 1.71 10.85 -3.08
CA GLY A 177 2.32 12.11 -3.49
C GLY A 177 1.94 13.30 -2.60
N LEU A 178 1.29 13.05 -1.46
CA LEU A 178 0.66 14.07 -0.60
C LEU A 178 1.53 14.55 0.56
N LEU A 179 2.73 14.00 0.72
CA LEU A 179 3.66 14.43 1.75
C LEU A 179 4.34 15.76 1.40
N ASP A 180 4.38 16.66 2.37
CA ASP A 180 5.28 17.81 2.33
C ASP A 180 6.76 17.40 2.54
N ALA A 181 7.67 18.36 2.36
CA ALA A 181 9.11 18.13 2.50
C ALA A 181 9.51 17.74 3.93
N GLY A 182 8.88 18.33 4.95
CA GLY A 182 9.20 18.04 6.35
C GLY A 182 8.80 16.63 6.77
N ALA A 183 7.59 16.19 6.40
CA ALA A 183 7.12 14.82 6.62
C ALA A 183 7.96 13.80 5.85
N THR A 184 8.35 14.16 4.61
CA THR A 184 9.27 13.35 3.78
C THR A 184 10.61 13.12 4.48
N ASP A 185 11.26 14.18 4.97
CA ASP A 185 12.55 14.09 5.65
C ASP A 185 12.46 13.30 6.96
N GLN A 186 11.40 13.48 7.73
CA GLN A 186 11.18 12.73 8.97
C GLN A 186 11.00 11.23 8.73
N LEU A 187 10.20 10.84 7.72
CA LEU A 187 10.01 9.44 7.36
C LEU A 187 11.30 8.82 6.81
N TRP A 188 12.05 9.55 5.98
CA TRP A 188 13.35 9.12 5.49
C TRP A 188 14.35 8.91 6.63
N ALA A 189 14.41 9.82 7.60
CA ALA A 189 15.27 9.66 8.78
C ALA A 189 14.89 8.42 9.62
N LYS A 190 13.59 8.16 9.80
CA LYS A 190 13.07 6.97 10.51
C LYS A 190 13.45 5.67 9.80
N ALA A 191 13.52 5.67 8.47
CA ALA A 191 13.86 4.48 7.68
C ALA A 191 15.23 3.87 8.03
N ARG A 192 16.18 4.67 8.53
CA ARG A 192 17.48 4.15 9.03
C ARG A 192 17.34 3.11 10.15
N ARG A 193 16.30 3.24 10.98
CA ARG A 193 15.99 2.29 12.05
C ARG A 193 14.98 1.23 11.62
N ARG A 194 14.19 1.52 10.60
CA ARG A 194 13.15 0.66 10.03
C ARG A 194 13.36 0.56 8.51
N PRO A 195 14.33 -0.26 8.03
CA PRO A 195 14.75 -0.24 6.62
C PRO A 195 13.62 -0.48 5.62
N HIS A 196 12.59 -1.23 5.99
CA HIS A 196 11.41 -1.47 5.17
C HIS A 196 10.64 -0.19 4.77
N TYR A 197 10.85 0.93 5.46
CA TYR A 197 10.29 2.22 5.05
C TYR A 197 10.97 2.75 3.77
N PHE A 198 12.23 2.39 3.49
CA PHE A 198 12.90 2.83 2.27
C PHE A 198 12.17 2.33 1.01
N ILE A 199 11.50 1.18 1.07
CA ILE A 199 10.87 0.56 -0.09
C ILE A 199 9.87 1.50 -0.77
N GLY A 200 9.01 2.20 -0.01
CA GLY A 200 8.06 3.15 -0.61
C GLY A 200 8.74 4.33 -1.30
N PHE A 201 9.86 4.82 -0.75
CA PHE A 201 10.67 5.87 -1.36
C PHE A 201 11.37 5.39 -2.63
N LEU A 202 12.01 4.22 -2.58
CA LEU A 202 12.72 3.61 -3.71
C LEU A 202 11.78 3.34 -4.88
N GLU A 203 10.55 2.91 -4.60
CA GLU A 203 9.55 2.58 -5.62
C GLU A 203 8.96 3.84 -6.30
N HIS A 204 8.62 4.86 -5.53
CA HIS A 204 7.79 5.97 -6.03
C HIS A 204 8.55 7.29 -6.27
N ARG A 205 9.72 7.47 -5.64
CA ARG A 205 10.52 8.70 -5.74
C ARG A 205 12.03 8.43 -5.88
N PRO A 206 12.47 7.49 -6.73
CA PRO A 206 13.88 7.10 -6.81
C PRO A 206 14.84 8.26 -7.15
N ASP A 207 14.36 9.27 -7.88
CA ASP A 207 15.17 10.41 -8.33
C ASP A 207 15.03 11.66 -7.44
N ALA A 208 14.16 11.62 -6.43
CA ALA A 208 13.88 12.73 -5.51
C ALA A 208 14.09 12.33 -4.04
N LEU A 209 15.04 11.44 -3.79
CA LEU A 209 15.37 10.94 -2.45
C LEU A 209 16.13 11.99 -1.62
N PRO A 210 15.82 12.16 -0.33
CA PRO A 210 16.52 13.11 0.52
C PRO A 210 17.96 12.73 0.82
N GLY A 211 18.84 13.74 0.83
CA GLY A 211 20.25 13.59 1.20
C GLY A 211 21.12 12.97 0.09
N GLY A 212 22.29 12.47 0.50
CA GLY A 212 23.34 11.99 -0.40
C GLY A 212 24.23 13.14 -0.89
N ALA A 213 25.53 12.86 -1.02
CA ALA A 213 26.43 13.74 -1.75
C ALA A 213 26.55 13.21 -3.17
N PRO A 214 26.40 14.05 -4.21
CA PRO A 214 26.68 13.61 -5.57
C PRO A 214 28.15 13.19 -5.67
N ARG A 215 28.42 12.22 -6.54
CA ARG A 215 29.78 11.84 -6.91
C ARG A 215 30.20 12.62 -8.14
N ASP A 216 31.49 12.93 -8.22
CA ASP A 216 32.07 13.48 -9.43
C ASP A 216 31.79 12.56 -10.61
N PHE A 217 31.33 13.14 -11.71
CA PHE A 217 30.98 12.41 -12.94
C PHE A 217 31.85 12.92 -14.10
N PRO A 218 32.59 12.04 -14.81
CA PRO A 218 33.49 12.45 -15.88
C PRO A 218 32.79 13.24 -16.99
N ALA A 219 33.43 14.33 -17.46
CA ALA A 219 32.82 15.27 -18.41
C ALA A 219 32.56 14.65 -19.81
N ASP A 220 33.41 13.72 -20.22
CA ASP A 220 33.25 12.90 -21.42
C ASP A 220 31.99 12.01 -21.33
N LEU A 221 31.74 11.41 -20.17
CA LEU A 221 30.51 10.65 -19.93
C LEU A 221 29.28 11.57 -19.77
N GLN A 222 29.44 12.78 -19.23
CA GLN A 222 28.36 13.77 -19.16
C GLN A 222 27.88 14.15 -20.56
N ALA A 223 28.79 14.40 -21.51
CA ALA A 223 28.41 14.70 -22.89
C ALA A 223 27.62 13.56 -23.55
N LEU A 224 27.99 12.31 -23.30
CA LEU A 224 27.24 11.13 -23.78
C LEU A 224 25.86 11.00 -23.11
N ALA A 225 25.78 11.29 -21.82
CA ALA A 225 24.51 11.29 -21.09
C ALA A 225 23.54 12.35 -21.64
N ASP A 226 24.04 13.57 -21.87
CA ASP A 226 23.28 14.68 -22.47
C ASP A 226 22.84 14.35 -23.91
N ALA A 227 23.65 13.58 -24.64
CA ALA A 227 23.34 13.08 -25.97
C ALA A 227 22.33 11.92 -26.00
N GLY A 228 21.86 11.44 -24.84
CA GLY A 228 20.85 10.38 -24.78
C GLY A 228 21.40 8.96 -24.65
N GLU A 229 22.71 8.76 -24.50
CA GLU A 229 23.31 7.43 -24.46
C GLU A 229 22.87 6.67 -23.17
N PRO A 230 22.24 5.48 -23.28
CA PRO A 230 21.61 4.82 -22.14
C PRO A 230 22.55 4.52 -20.96
N TRP A 231 23.77 4.05 -21.24
CA TRP A 231 24.73 3.68 -20.20
C TRP A 231 25.22 4.91 -19.44
N ALA A 232 25.62 5.96 -20.17
CA ALA A 232 26.06 7.21 -19.59
C ALA A 232 24.96 7.90 -18.79
N ARG A 233 23.71 7.90 -19.29
CA ARG A 233 22.55 8.46 -18.56
C ARG A 233 22.28 7.73 -17.26
N LEU A 234 22.28 6.40 -17.28
CA LEU A 234 22.01 5.63 -16.06
C LEU A 234 23.16 5.75 -15.07
N LEU A 235 24.40 5.84 -15.55
CA LEU A 235 25.54 6.07 -14.67
C LEU A 235 25.50 7.47 -14.05
N ALA A 236 25.18 8.51 -14.84
CA ALA A 236 24.96 9.86 -14.34
C ALA A 236 23.87 9.88 -13.26
N ARG A 237 22.77 9.15 -13.48
CA ARG A 237 21.70 8.96 -12.49
C ARG A 237 22.22 8.33 -11.20
N CYS A 238 23.10 7.33 -11.28
CA CYS A 238 23.75 6.74 -10.10
C CYS A 238 24.69 7.71 -9.38
N HIS A 239 25.37 8.60 -10.11
CA HIS A 239 26.29 9.60 -9.54
C HIS A 239 25.55 10.80 -8.90
N ALA A 240 24.31 11.07 -9.29
CA ALA A 240 23.49 12.11 -8.68
C ALA A 240 23.27 11.87 -7.18
N ALA A 241 22.99 12.95 -6.43
CA ALA A 241 22.76 12.88 -4.98
C ALA A 241 21.63 11.88 -4.62
N SER A 242 20.51 11.93 -5.34
CA SER A 242 19.40 10.99 -5.16
C SER A 242 19.77 9.57 -5.55
N GLY A 243 20.59 9.36 -6.59
CA GLY A 243 21.12 8.06 -6.97
C GLY A 243 22.02 7.44 -5.90
N GLN A 244 22.88 8.23 -5.27
CA GLN A 244 23.69 7.77 -4.13
C GLN A 244 22.82 7.40 -2.92
N SER A 245 21.77 8.19 -2.66
CA SER A 245 20.77 7.87 -1.64
C SER A 245 19.99 6.60 -1.97
N PHE A 246 19.64 6.38 -3.24
CA PHE A 246 18.98 5.17 -3.73
C PHE A 246 19.83 3.94 -3.44
N LEU A 247 21.09 3.94 -3.90
CA LEU A 247 22.02 2.83 -3.73
C LEU A 247 22.26 2.51 -2.25
N ALA A 248 22.46 3.53 -1.42
CA ALA A 248 22.66 3.36 0.01
C ALA A 248 21.41 2.79 0.72
N ALA A 249 20.21 3.22 0.33
CA ALA A 249 18.97 2.70 0.88
C ALA A 249 18.73 1.25 0.45
N VAL A 250 19.00 0.89 -0.81
CA VAL A 250 18.93 -0.51 -1.27
C VAL A 250 19.86 -1.40 -0.44
N GLU A 251 21.10 -0.96 -0.20
CA GLU A 251 22.07 -1.69 0.63
C GLU A 251 21.51 -1.92 2.05
N MET A 252 20.96 -0.87 2.69
CA MET A 252 20.36 -0.99 4.03
C MET A 252 19.18 -1.98 4.09
N VAL A 253 18.35 -2.02 3.05
CA VAL A 253 17.24 -2.99 2.97
C VAL A 253 17.77 -4.41 2.78
N MET A 254 18.79 -4.62 1.93
CA MET A 254 19.40 -5.93 1.70
C MET A 254 20.11 -6.49 2.94
N GLU A 255 20.73 -5.65 3.77
CA GLU A 255 21.38 -6.09 5.01
C GLU A 255 20.39 -6.58 6.08
N LYS A 256 19.18 -6.00 6.07
CA LYS A 256 18.13 -6.24 7.08
C LYS A 256 16.74 -6.31 6.44
N PRO A 257 16.49 -7.28 5.55
CA PRO A 257 15.17 -7.45 4.95
C PRO A 257 14.15 -7.86 6.02
N PRO A 258 12.99 -7.20 6.10
CA PRO A 258 12.01 -7.46 7.14
C PRO A 258 11.31 -8.83 6.97
N ALA A 259 11.05 -9.22 5.72
CA ALA A 259 10.34 -10.43 5.34
C ALA A 259 10.55 -10.73 3.83
N GLN A 260 10.00 -11.84 3.36
CA GLN A 260 10.15 -12.30 1.98
C GLN A 260 9.52 -11.35 0.96
N ASP A 261 8.32 -10.83 1.23
CA ASP A 261 7.62 -9.93 0.30
C ASP A 261 8.42 -8.65 0.02
N ALA A 262 9.08 -8.12 1.05
CA ALA A 262 9.96 -6.97 0.91
C ALA A 262 11.18 -7.27 0.03
N VAL A 263 11.70 -8.51 0.05
CA VAL A 263 12.81 -8.93 -0.80
C VAL A 263 12.38 -9.01 -2.26
N TYR A 264 11.25 -9.67 -2.54
CA TYR A 264 10.71 -9.74 -3.89
C TYR A 264 10.47 -8.35 -4.48
N LEU A 265 9.82 -7.49 -3.71
CA LEU A 265 9.53 -6.12 -4.10
C LEU A 265 10.82 -5.30 -4.32
N LEU A 266 11.81 -5.40 -3.43
CA LEU A 266 13.08 -4.71 -3.58
C LEU A 266 13.79 -5.10 -4.88
N LEU A 267 13.82 -6.38 -5.22
CA LEU A 267 14.50 -6.86 -6.43
C LEU A 267 13.81 -6.36 -7.71
N ASP A 268 12.48 -6.30 -7.72
CA ASP A 268 11.73 -5.66 -8.82
C ASP A 268 12.03 -4.16 -8.91
N ILE A 269 12.05 -3.44 -7.79
CA ILE A 269 12.36 -2.00 -7.75
C ILE A 269 13.77 -1.74 -8.29
N VAL A 270 14.77 -2.49 -7.84
CA VAL A 270 16.15 -2.36 -8.32
C VAL A 270 16.22 -2.69 -9.80
N GLY A 271 15.67 -3.83 -10.22
CA GLY A 271 15.62 -4.20 -11.63
C GLY A 271 14.98 -3.12 -12.50
N ASN A 272 13.91 -2.49 -12.02
CA ASN A 272 13.21 -1.43 -12.74
C ASN A 272 14.00 -0.11 -12.77
N TYR A 273 14.73 0.22 -11.70
CA TYR A 273 15.63 1.37 -11.68
C TYR A 273 16.70 1.28 -12.78
N PHE A 274 17.21 0.07 -13.06
CA PHE A 274 18.22 -0.17 -14.09
C PHE A 274 17.65 -0.68 -15.44
N ALA A 275 16.32 -0.66 -15.63
CA ALA A 275 15.66 -1.31 -16.77
C ALA A 275 16.11 -0.80 -18.15
N ALA A 276 16.60 0.44 -18.24
CA ALA A 276 17.09 1.04 -19.48
C ALA A 276 18.25 0.28 -20.14
N LEU A 277 18.96 -0.58 -19.40
CA LEU A 277 20.08 -1.38 -19.92
C LEU A 277 19.73 -2.83 -20.22
N ARG A 278 18.49 -3.27 -19.98
CA ARG A 278 18.11 -4.67 -20.21
C ARG A 278 18.29 -5.03 -21.68
N GLY A 279 19.10 -6.06 -21.92
CA GLY A 279 19.38 -6.56 -23.27
C GLY A 279 20.36 -5.72 -24.09
N LEU A 280 20.95 -4.66 -23.51
CA LEU A 280 22.01 -3.91 -24.16
C LEU A 280 23.39 -4.51 -23.86
N GLU A 281 24.26 -4.52 -24.85
CA GLU A 281 25.67 -4.86 -24.67
C GLU A 281 26.44 -3.67 -24.06
N ILE A 282 27.52 -3.97 -23.34
CA ILE A 282 28.40 -2.94 -22.77
C ILE A 282 29.17 -2.25 -23.91
N PRO A 283 28.99 -0.93 -24.12
CA PRO A 283 29.63 -0.23 -25.22
C PRO A 283 31.12 0.06 -24.94
N PRO A 284 31.93 0.39 -25.97
CA PRO A 284 33.36 0.61 -25.82
C PRO A 284 33.76 1.68 -24.79
N HIS A 285 32.99 2.78 -24.67
CA HIS A 285 33.26 3.85 -23.69
C HIS A 285 32.99 3.45 -22.23
N MET A 286 32.33 2.31 -22.02
CA MET A 286 32.09 1.71 -20.70
C MET A 286 33.10 0.60 -20.37
N GLN A 287 34.13 0.40 -21.19
CA GLN A 287 35.24 -0.52 -20.91
C GLN A 287 36.34 0.15 -20.08
N GLY A 288 37.44 -0.57 -19.83
CA GLY A 288 38.59 -0.06 -19.06
C GLY A 288 38.21 0.27 -17.62
N GLU A 289 38.45 1.51 -17.19
CA GLU A 289 38.19 1.97 -15.82
C GLU A 289 36.69 2.00 -15.46
N ASN A 290 35.81 2.13 -16.45
CA ASN A 290 34.35 2.18 -16.25
C ASN A 290 33.71 0.78 -16.21
N LEU A 291 34.45 -0.27 -16.58
CA LEU A 291 33.93 -1.63 -16.71
C LEU A 291 33.29 -2.17 -15.41
N PRO A 292 33.87 -1.95 -14.21
CA PRO A 292 33.24 -2.42 -12.97
C PRO A 292 31.85 -1.80 -12.73
N GLN A 293 31.68 -0.51 -13.05
CA GLN A 293 30.40 0.18 -12.90
C GLN A 293 29.40 -0.32 -13.95
N ALA A 294 29.84 -0.54 -15.19
CA ALA A 294 29.02 -1.12 -16.24
C ALA A 294 28.53 -2.54 -15.87
N GLN A 295 29.41 -3.40 -15.38
CA GLN A 295 29.05 -4.75 -14.92
C GLN A 295 28.06 -4.70 -13.76
N ALA A 296 28.25 -3.78 -12.80
CA ALA A 296 27.32 -3.59 -11.70
C ALA A 296 25.93 -3.17 -12.18
N MET A 297 25.84 -2.17 -13.07
CA MET A 297 24.54 -1.74 -13.62
C MET A 297 23.85 -2.85 -14.42
N ALA A 298 24.60 -3.62 -15.21
CA ALA A 298 24.08 -4.75 -15.99
C ALA A 298 23.51 -5.86 -15.09
N ALA A 299 24.26 -6.22 -14.03
CA ALA A 299 23.83 -7.22 -13.07
C ALA A 299 22.53 -6.78 -12.37
N LEU A 300 22.45 -5.53 -11.92
CA LEU A 300 21.27 -4.97 -11.25
C LEU A 300 20.07 -4.83 -12.20
N ALA A 301 20.30 -4.53 -13.49
CA ALA A 301 19.25 -4.47 -14.52
C ALA A 301 18.55 -5.81 -14.76
N SER A 302 19.25 -6.92 -14.52
CA SER A 302 18.71 -8.28 -14.70
C SER A 302 17.79 -8.74 -13.56
N LEU A 303 17.72 -7.98 -12.46
CA LEU A 303 16.97 -8.37 -11.28
C LEU A 303 15.46 -8.29 -11.48
N SER A 304 14.78 -9.20 -10.79
CA SER A 304 13.32 -9.20 -10.60
C SER A 304 13.00 -10.05 -9.36
N ASN A 305 11.73 -10.12 -8.97
CA ASN A 305 11.28 -11.03 -7.92
C ASN A 305 11.70 -12.50 -8.20
N ALA A 306 11.78 -12.90 -9.47
CA ALA A 306 12.17 -14.24 -9.86
C ALA A 306 13.60 -14.61 -9.42
N SER A 307 14.47 -13.62 -9.20
CA SER A 307 15.84 -13.83 -8.73
C SER A 307 15.90 -14.45 -7.33
N ALA A 308 14.92 -14.17 -6.46
CA ALA A 308 14.86 -14.75 -5.11
C ALA A 308 14.03 -16.04 -5.03
N ALA A 309 13.19 -16.32 -6.03
CA ALA A 309 12.25 -17.45 -6.00
C ALA A 309 12.92 -18.82 -5.75
N PRO A 310 14.09 -19.15 -6.35
CA PRO A 310 14.76 -20.44 -6.09
C PRO A 310 15.17 -20.67 -4.63
N ILE A 311 15.34 -19.58 -3.87
CA ILE A 311 15.73 -19.60 -2.46
C ILE A 311 14.48 -19.55 -1.57
N LEU A 312 13.65 -18.51 -1.77
CA LEU A 312 12.57 -18.17 -0.85
C LEU A 312 11.37 -19.11 -0.95
N THR A 313 11.09 -19.71 -2.12
CA THR A 313 10.01 -20.72 -2.23
C THR A 313 10.27 -22.00 -1.45
N ARG A 314 11.53 -22.26 -1.07
CA ARG A 314 11.95 -23.47 -0.36
C ARG A 314 12.06 -23.27 1.16
N THR A 315 11.70 -22.10 1.67
CA THR A 315 11.89 -21.76 3.08
C THR A 315 10.80 -20.83 3.59
N SER A 316 10.33 -21.05 4.81
CA SER A 316 9.51 -20.09 5.56
C SER A 316 10.37 -19.26 6.54
N ALA A 317 11.70 -19.28 6.38
CA ALA A 317 12.61 -18.59 7.27
C ALA A 317 12.35 -17.08 7.29
N VAL A 318 12.49 -16.49 8.48
CA VAL A 318 12.42 -15.06 8.74
C VAL A 318 13.68 -14.58 9.47
N GLY A 319 13.93 -13.27 9.48
CA GLY A 319 15.00 -12.66 10.26
C GLY A 319 16.41 -13.17 9.91
N PRO A 320 17.29 -13.47 10.90
CA PRO A 320 18.67 -13.90 10.65
C PRO A 320 18.81 -15.14 9.77
N LEU A 321 17.89 -16.11 9.88
CA LEU A 321 17.94 -17.33 9.08
C LEU A 321 17.63 -17.03 7.60
N MET A 322 16.63 -16.19 7.34
CA MET A 322 16.31 -15.73 5.99
C MET A 322 17.51 -15.03 5.34
N ARG A 323 18.20 -14.16 6.09
CA ARG A 323 19.41 -13.48 5.62
C ARG A 323 20.51 -14.47 5.22
N ARG A 324 20.75 -15.50 6.04
CA ARG A 324 21.71 -16.56 5.71
C ARG A 324 21.33 -17.30 4.42
N HIS A 325 20.05 -17.55 4.19
CA HIS A 325 19.59 -18.19 2.95
C HIS A 325 19.73 -17.27 1.72
N LEU A 326 19.55 -15.96 1.91
CA LEU A 326 19.69 -14.96 0.86
C LEU A 326 21.14 -14.57 0.56
N GLU A 327 22.09 -14.88 1.45
CA GLU A 327 23.52 -14.53 1.30
C GLU A 327 24.09 -14.84 -0.09
N PRO A 328 23.86 -16.02 -0.71
CA PRO A 328 24.40 -16.33 -2.04
C PRO A 328 23.88 -15.40 -3.15
N LEU A 329 22.69 -14.83 -2.96
CA LEU A 329 22.10 -13.84 -3.86
C LEU A 329 22.55 -12.41 -3.48
N PHE A 330 22.55 -12.07 -2.19
CA PHE A 330 22.74 -10.69 -1.74
C PHE A 330 24.21 -10.27 -1.70
N ALA A 331 25.14 -11.15 -1.35
CA ALA A 331 26.57 -10.81 -1.30
C ALA A 331 27.12 -10.21 -2.61
N PRO A 332 26.89 -10.81 -3.80
CA PRO A 332 27.35 -10.20 -5.06
C PRO A 332 26.62 -8.89 -5.38
N LEU A 333 25.34 -8.76 -5.04
CA LEU A 333 24.57 -7.53 -5.26
C LEU A 333 25.08 -6.38 -4.39
N LEU A 334 25.40 -6.66 -3.12
CA LEU A 334 26.01 -5.68 -2.22
C LEU A 334 27.37 -5.20 -2.75
N ALA A 335 28.18 -6.07 -3.36
CA ALA A 335 29.43 -5.67 -4.00
C ALA A 335 29.18 -4.73 -5.20
N HIS A 336 28.20 -5.05 -6.06
CA HIS A 336 27.82 -4.17 -7.18
C HIS A 336 27.32 -2.79 -6.70
N LEU A 337 26.51 -2.75 -5.63
CA LEU A 337 26.06 -1.49 -5.03
C LEU A 337 27.23 -0.66 -4.52
N ARG A 338 28.20 -1.29 -3.84
CA ARG A 338 29.40 -0.60 -3.32
C ARG A 338 30.27 0.01 -4.42
N VAL A 339 30.44 -0.70 -5.54
CA VAL A 339 31.11 -0.16 -6.75
C VAL A 339 30.40 1.10 -7.24
N LEU A 340 29.07 1.08 -7.36
CA LEU A 340 28.28 2.23 -7.79
C LEU A 340 28.22 3.36 -6.74
N ARG A 341 28.49 3.05 -5.48
CA ARG A 341 28.69 4.04 -4.40
C ARG A 341 30.11 4.60 -4.33
N GLY A 342 31.03 4.11 -5.16
CA GLY A 342 32.43 4.54 -5.16
C GLY A 342 33.20 4.04 -3.94
N MET A 343 32.70 2.99 -3.27
CA MET A 343 33.38 2.33 -2.18
C MET A 343 34.31 1.26 -2.76
N ALA A 344 35.49 1.09 -2.18
CA ALA A 344 36.37 -0.01 -2.56
C ALA A 344 35.66 -1.36 -2.32
N PRO A 345 35.83 -2.34 -3.22
CA PRO A 345 35.16 -3.64 -3.14
C PRO A 345 35.49 -4.42 -1.87
#